data_AF-A0A5Q2TS73-F1
#
_entry.id   AF-A0A5Q2TS73-F1
#
_cell.length_a   1.000
_cell.length_b   1.000
_cell.length_c   1.000
_cell.angle_alpha   90.00
_cell.angle_beta   90.00
_cell.angle_gamma   90.00
#
_symmetry.space_group_name_H-M   'P 1'
#
loop_
_entity.id
_entity.type
_entity.pdbx_description
1 polymer ?
#
loop_
_entity_poly.entity_id
_entity_poly.type
_entity_poly.pdbx_seq_one_letter_code
_entity_poly.pdbx_strand_id
1 'polypeptide(L)'
;MQEKLPLCRIILHGGDFFMLQAVNQTGELVPIWKMNLDEIKQKRKERFFCPACREPLMIKAGLKNTPHFAHHRKSNCNLSGEGSYHENGKKDIYLWLVAQGYQVTLEHYFADIKQRADIFLEMKKKRIAIEYQCARISIQEMCRRTQGYRSIGVIPIWILGANKLQRKGTHSISITSNDQAFLHQFHHSLPLSIFYYCSNTKRLIIYQDLIFLTKTKTFGSLHISKLSSLGWRDLFRSRYRNKELFHKYWQQQKQQWRNRPVPPYQREEMNWRQWLYLHQLNTQSLPSFIYLPISTQYQMKSSPWIWQSRLYIDLFLKKEYFTIDQAMHLLRNHYYSSNYFPLIQPSNHPISEYLQLLVRIGILKEVSETNYQVNRTTV
;
A
#
# COMPACT_ATOMS: atom_id res chain seq x y z
N MET A 1 18.72 20.67 -10.96
CA MET A 1 17.68 21.47 -10.29
C MET A 1 16.36 20.70 -10.38
N GLN A 2 16.07 19.81 -9.42
CA GLN A 2 14.85 18.98 -9.45
C GLN A 2 13.75 19.67 -8.63
N GLU A 3 12.64 20.02 -9.30
CA GLU A 3 11.45 20.57 -8.67
C GLU A 3 11.03 19.72 -7.47
N LYS A 4 11.06 20.31 -6.28
CA LYS A 4 10.27 19.85 -5.15
C LYS A 4 8.80 19.98 -5.58
N LEU A 5 8.24 18.91 -6.16
CA LEU A 5 6.80 18.82 -6.39
C LEU A 5 6.08 19.23 -5.10
N PRO A 6 5.13 20.17 -5.16
CA PRO A 6 4.39 20.57 -3.98
C PRO A 6 3.72 19.32 -3.41
N LEU A 7 4.17 18.91 -2.21
CA LEU A 7 3.44 17.93 -1.40
C LEU A 7 2.01 18.44 -1.32
N CYS A 8 1.06 17.62 -1.76
CA CYS A 8 -0.35 17.98 -1.75
C CYS A 8 -0.75 18.26 -0.29
N ARG A 9 -0.74 19.52 0.13
CA ARG A 9 -1.22 19.95 1.45
C ARG A 9 -2.75 19.87 1.39
N ILE A 10 -3.32 18.74 1.83
CA ILE A 10 -4.76 18.63 1.99
C ILE A 10 -5.11 19.02 3.41
N ILE A 11 -5.90 20.09 3.54
CA ILE A 11 -6.64 20.42 4.76
C ILE A 11 -7.88 19.53 4.73
N LEU A 12 -7.92 18.50 5.58
CA LEU A 12 -9.10 17.66 5.76
C LEU A 12 -10.14 18.46 6.56
N HIS A 13 -11.12 19.05 5.88
CA HIS A 13 -12.33 19.53 6.55
C HIS A 13 -13.24 18.33 6.86
N GLY A 14 -13.83 18.33 8.07
CA GLY A 14 -14.69 17.25 8.59
C GLY A 14 -15.77 16.81 7.61
N GLY A 15 -15.92 15.50 7.46
CA GLY A 15 -16.59 14.85 6.34
C GLY A 15 -18.12 14.96 6.36
N ASP A 16 -18.66 15.57 5.31
CA ASP A 16 -19.99 15.26 4.77
C ASP A 16 -19.81 14.17 3.68
N PHE A 17 -20.70 13.17 3.66
CA PHE A 17 -20.66 12.04 2.72
C PHE A 17 -21.06 12.46 1.29
N PHE A 18 -20.28 12.08 0.27
CA PHE A 18 -20.52 12.45 -1.13
C PHE A 18 -20.58 11.22 -2.07
N MET A 19 -21.48 11.22 -3.05
CA MET A 19 -21.68 10.16 -4.05
C MET A 19 -21.96 10.78 -5.44
N LEU A 20 -21.43 10.18 -6.51
CA LEU A 20 -21.61 10.72 -7.86
C LEU A 20 -22.92 10.25 -8.51
N GLN A 21 -23.49 9.14 -8.05
CA GLN A 21 -24.71 8.58 -8.59
C GLN A 21 -25.69 8.16 -7.48
N ALA A 22 -26.99 8.19 -7.79
CA ALA A 22 -28.04 7.77 -6.88
C ALA A 22 -29.23 7.17 -7.64
N VAL A 23 -30.09 6.43 -6.94
CA VAL A 23 -31.30 5.85 -7.52
C VAL A 23 -32.44 6.87 -7.39
N ASN A 24 -33.15 7.17 -8.48
CA ASN A 24 -34.34 8.04 -8.43
C ASN A 24 -35.58 7.26 -7.96
N GLN A 25 -36.75 7.91 -7.96
CA GLN A 25 -38.02 7.28 -7.55
C GLN A 25 -38.47 6.14 -8.47
N THR A 26 -38.05 6.13 -9.74
CA THR A 26 -38.38 5.10 -10.72
C THR A 26 -37.41 3.92 -10.70
N GLY A 27 -36.41 3.94 -9.81
CA GLY A 27 -35.41 2.88 -9.69
C GLY A 27 -34.21 3.04 -10.64
N GLU A 28 -34.13 4.12 -11.40
CA GLU A 28 -33.06 4.38 -12.35
C GLU A 28 -31.86 5.05 -11.66
N LEU A 29 -30.66 4.68 -12.13
CA LEU A 29 -29.41 5.20 -11.60
C LEU A 29 -29.01 6.49 -12.31
N VAL A 30 -29.06 7.60 -11.59
CA VAL A 30 -28.89 8.96 -12.13
C VAL A 30 -27.50 9.52 -11.80
N PRO A 31 -26.66 9.84 -12.80
CA PRO A 31 -25.35 10.44 -12.59
C PRO A 31 -25.39 11.98 -12.56
N ILE A 32 -25.44 12.57 -11.37
CA ILE A 32 -25.57 14.03 -11.20
C ILE A 32 -24.33 14.80 -11.69
N TRP A 33 -23.16 14.17 -11.68
CA TRP A 33 -21.89 14.81 -12.04
C TRP A 33 -21.70 15.11 -13.53
N LYS A 34 -22.55 14.54 -14.38
CA LYS A 34 -22.58 14.80 -15.84
C LYS A 34 -23.47 15.99 -16.19
N MET A 35 -24.25 16.49 -15.25
CA MET A 35 -25.28 17.50 -15.49
C MET A 35 -24.75 18.92 -15.34
N ASN A 36 -25.33 19.83 -16.10
CA ASN A 36 -25.12 21.27 -15.96
C ASN A 36 -25.98 21.86 -14.82
N LEU A 37 -25.79 23.15 -14.51
CA LEU A 37 -26.47 23.80 -13.39
C LEU A 37 -28.00 23.84 -13.53
N ASP A 38 -28.53 23.96 -14.74
CA ASP A 38 -29.97 24.04 -14.98
C ASP A 38 -30.64 22.68 -14.90
N GLU A 39 -29.99 21.64 -15.44
CA GLU A 39 -30.38 20.24 -15.23
C GLU A 39 -30.38 19.88 -13.72
N ILE A 40 -29.35 20.30 -12.99
CA ILE A 40 -29.27 20.09 -11.54
C ILE A 40 -30.41 20.81 -10.79
N LYS A 41 -30.75 22.05 -11.18
CA LYS A 41 -31.89 22.78 -10.58
C LYS A 41 -33.19 22.01 -10.79
N GLN A 42 -33.40 21.42 -11.96
CA GLN A 42 -34.57 20.59 -12.22
C GLN A 42 -34.55 19.32 -11.35
N LYS A 43 -33.41 18.62 -11.28
CA LYS A 43 -33.25 17.41 -10.47
C LYS A 43 -33.46 17.64 -8.97
N ARG A 44 -33.22 18.84 -8.44
CA ARG A 44 -33.53 19.14 -7.01
C ARG A 44 -35.01 18.98 -6.64
N LYS A 45 -35.91 18.92 -7.62
CA LYS A 45 -37.35 18.65 -7.40
C LYS A 45 -37.67 17.16 -7.24
N GLU A 46 -36.74 16.28 -7.59
CA GLU A 46 -36.88 14.83 -7.49
C GLU A 46 -36.33 14.30 -6.15
N ARG A 47 -36.74 13.08 -5.77
CA ARG A 47 -36.14 12.37 -4.63
C ARG A 47 -35.16 11.33 -5.13
N PHE A 48 -34.03 11.26 -4.44
CA PHE A 48 -32.98 10.29 -4.71
C PHE A 48 -32.70 9.46 -3.47
N PHE A 49 -32.30 8.22 -3.70
CA PHE A 49 -32.06 7.23 -2.67
C PHE A 49 -30.67 6.61 -2.86
N CYS A 50 -30.04 6.29 -1.75
CA CYS A 50 -28.77 5.56 -1.74
C CYS A 50 -28.99 4.13 -2.26
N PRO A 51 -28.22 3.64 -3.25
CA PRO A 51 -28.38 2.27 -3.74
C PRO A 51 -28.06 1.21 -2.67
N ALA A 52 -27.28 1.55 -1.65
CA ALA A 52 -26.84 0.60 -0.62
C ALA A 52 -27.78 0.51 0.58
N CYS A 53 -28.16 1.65 1.17
CA CYS A 53 -29.02 1.69 2.36
C CYS A 53 -30.48 2.08 2.06
N ARG A 54 -30.79 2.50 0.82
CA ARG A 54 -32.09 3.03 0.40
C ARG A 54 -32.56 4.29 1.15
N GLU A 55 -31.71 4.91 1.96
CA GLU A 55 -32.01 6.17 2.63
C GLU A 55 -32.04 7.35 1.62
N PRO A 56 -32.85 8.39 1.88
CA PRO A 56 -32.96 9.55 1.00
C PRO A 56 -31.68 10.40 0.99
N LEU A 57 -31.41 11.00 -0.16
CA LEU A 57 -30.23 11.81 -0.45
C LEU A 57 -30.60 13.22 -0.89
N MET A 58 -29.68 14.17 -0.67
CA MET A 58 -29.75 15.55 -1.16
C MET A 58 -28.71 15.80 -2.24
N ILE A 59 -29.04 16.65 -3.23
CA ILE A 59 -28.06 17.11 -4.22
C ILE A 59 -27.29 18.30 -3.66
N LYS A 60 -25.96 18.21 -3.63
CA LYS A 60 -25.04 19.31 -3.36
C LYS A 60 -24.30 19.66 -4.65
N ALA A 61 -24.46 20.91 -5.08
CA ALA A 61 -23.77 21.47 -6.23
C ALA A 61 -23.40 22.92 -5.90
N GLY A 62 -22.10 23.21 -5.84
CA GLY A 62 -21.57 24.54 -5.55
C GLY A 62 -20.46 24.89 -6.54
N LEU A 63 -20.11 26.17 -6.65
CA LEU A 63 -19.20 26.70 -7.68
C LEU A 63 -17.82 26.02 -7.73
N LYS A 64 -17.33 25.49 -6.60
CA LYS A 64 -16.00 24.86 -6.49
C LYS A 64 -16.01 23.33 -6.40
N ASN A 65 -17.19 22.70 -6.25
CA ASN A 65 -17.30 21.27 -5.97
C ASN A 65 -18.06 20.57 -7.10
N THR A 66 -17.55 19.43 -7.56
CA THR A 66 -18.28 18.55 -8.47
C THR A 66 -19.66 18.23 -7.88
N PRO A 67 -20.75 18.37 -8.65
CA PRO A 67 -22.09 18.01 -8.21
C PRO A 67 -22.13 16.56 -7.70
N HIS A 68 -22.73 16.34 -6.53
CA HIS A 68 -22.80 15.04 -5.89
C HIS A 68 -24.07 14.91 -5.04
N PHE A 69 -24.46 13.68 -4.75
CA PHE A 69 -25.45 13.35 -3.74
C PHE A 69 -24.80 13.21 -2.37
N ALA A 70 -25.51 13.61 -1.32
CA ALA A 70 -25.08 13.49 0.07
C ALA A 70 -26.20 12.97 0.94
N HIS A 71 -25.86 12.22 1.99
CA HIS A 71 -26.82 11.87 3.03
C HIS A 71 -27.14 13.09 3.90
N HIS A 72 -28.30 13.09 4.55
CA HIS A 72 -28.62 14.05 5.60
C HIS A 72 -27.72 13.78 6.84
N ARG A 73 -27.42 14.81 7.64
CA ARG A 73 -26.46 14.81 8.78
C ARG A 73 -26.65 13.71 9.85
N LYS A 74 -27.69 12.87 9.77
CA LYS A 74 -28.02 11.79 10.72
C LYS A 74 -28.29 10.43 10.04
N SER A 75 -27.67 10.13 8.90
CA SER A 75 -27.82 8.81 8.28
C SER A 75 -26.92 7.76 8.94
N ASN A 76 -27.44 6.54 9.15
CA ASN A 76 -26.66 5.39 9.61
C ASN A 76 -26.05 4.57 8.44
N CYS A 77 -25.95 5.18 7.27
CA CYS A 77 -25.31 4.57 6.11
C CYS A 77 -23.82 4.34 6.39
N ASN A 78 -23.43 3.07 6.54
CA ASN A 78 -22.05 2.63 6.79
C ASN A 78 -21.10 2.82 5.58
N LEU A 79 -21.52 3.51 4.51
CA LEU A 79 -20.65 3.85 3.40
C LEU A 79 -19.73 5.01 3.82
N SER A 80 -18.48 4.67 4.15
CA SER A 80 -17.40 5.63 4.40
C SER A 80 -17.14 6.48 3.14
N GLY A 81 -17.75 7.66 3.06
CA GLY A 81 -17.56 8.61 1.97
C GLY A 81 -16.42 9.56 2.27
N GLU A 82 -15.47 9.64 1.36
CA GLU A 82 -14.33 10.54 1.42
C GLU A 82 -14.67 11.84 0.65
N GLY A 83 -14.13 12.99 1.08
CA GLY A 83 -14.54 14.32 0.60
C GLY A 83 -14.31 14.61 -0.90
N SER A 84 -14.45 15.87 -1.34
CA SER A 84 -14.36 16.25 -2.76
C SER A 84 -13.08 15.80 -3.49
N TYR A 85 -11.97 15.67 -2.77
CA TYR A 85 -10.72 15.12 -3.30
C TYR A 85 -10.88 13.68 -3.84
N HIS A 86 -11.62 12.84 -3.12
CA HIS A 86 -11.92 11.47 -3.50
C HIS A 86 -12.82 11.41 -4.73
N GLU A 87 -13.95 12.12 -4.68
CA GLU A 87 -14.93 12.11 -5.78
C GLU A 87 -14.33 12.65 -7.08
N ASN A 88 -13.53 13.72 -7.00
CA ASN A 88 -12.80 14.21 -8.15
C ASN A 88 -11.82 13.17 -8.70
N GLY A 89 -11.10 12.45 -7.84
CA GLY A 89 -10.15 11.45 -8.32
C GLY A 89 -10.80 10.21 -8.90
N LYS A 90 -11.92 9.77 -8.32
CA LYS A 90 -12.77 8.71 -8.89
C LYS A 90 -13.25 9.08 -10.30
N LYS A 91 -13.77 10.31 -10.45
CA LYS A 91 -14.19 10.86 -11.75
C LYS A 91 -13.03 10.92 -12.75
N ASP A 92 -11.86 11.37 -12.32
CA ASP A 92 -10.68 11.46 -13.20
C ASP A 92 -10.27 10.08 -13.74
N ILE A 93 -10.19 9.07 -12.87
CA ILE A 93 -9.80 7.71 -13.25
C ILE A 93 -10.86 7.10 -14.18
N TYR A 94 -12.15 7.29 -13.90
CA TYR A 94 -13.23 6.86 -14.80
C TYR A 94 -13.11 7.49 -16.19
N LEU A 95 -12.99 8.82 -16.27
CA LEU A 95 -12.89 9.53 -17.54
C LEU A 95 -11.64 9.10 -18.32
N TRP A 96 -10.53 8.91 -17.62
CA TRP A 96 -9.28 8.41 -18.20
C TRP A 96 -9.41 7.03 -18.82
N LEU A 97 -10.16 6.11 -18.20
CA LEU A 97 -10.42 4.78 -18.77
C LEU A 97 -11.40 4.83 -19.94
N VAL A 98 -12.47 5.62 -19.83
CA VAL A 98 -13.45 5.80 -20.91
C VAL A 98 -12.79 6.41 -22.16
N ALA A 99 -11.93 7.40 -21.98
CA ALA A 99 -11.18 8.03 -23.08
C ALA A 99 -10.27 7.04 -23.85
N GLN A 100 -9.96 5.88 -23.26
CA GLN A 100 -9.19 4.81 -23.88
C GLN A 100 -10.08 3.72 -24.51
N GLY A 101 -11.39 3.91 -24.55
CA GLY A 101 -12.34 2.98 -25.16
C GLY A 101 -12.72 1.80 -24.28
N TYR A 102 -12.47 1.86 -22.96
CA TYR A 102 -12.88 0.80 -22.05
C TYR A 102 -14.36 0.91 -21.64
N GLN A 103 -14.98 -0.23 -21.37
CA GLN A 103 -16.29 -0.30 -20.72
C GLN A 103 -16.12 -0.12 -19.21
N VAL A 104 -16.64 0.99 -18.68
CA VAL A 104 -16.39 1.39 -17.30
C VAL A 104 -17.70 1.84 -16.66
N THR A 105 -17.94 1.41 -15.42
CA THR A 105 -19.06 1.83 -14.58
C THR A 105 -18.52 2.49 -13.32
N LEU A 106 -19.10 3.63 -12.93
CA LEU A 106 -18.82 4.25 -11.63
C LEU A 106 -19.70 3.62 -10.54
N GLU A 107 -19.15 3.52 -9.32
CA GLU A 107 -19.91 3.14 -8.13
C GLU A 107 -20.71 1.83 -8.29
N HIS A 108 -20.13 0.87 -9.02
CA HIS A 108 -20.78 -0.39 -9.37
C HIS A 108 -21.01 -1.26 -8.13
N TYR A 109 -22.26 -1.65 -7.91
CA TYR A 109 -22.66 -2.47 -6.78
C TYR A 109 -22.72 -3.94 -7.16
N PHE A 110 -21.93 -4.77 -6.47
CA PHE A 110 -21.97 -6.22 -6.56
C PHE A 110 -22.87 -6.77 -5.45
N ALA A 111 -24.07 -7.22 -5.83
CA ALA A 111 -25.07 -7.71 -4.88
C ALA A 111 -24.59 -8.95 -4.09
N ASP A 112 -23.93 -9.90 -4.76
CA ASP A 112 -23.47 -11.18 -4.19
C ASP A 112 -22.56 -11.00 -2.96
N ILE A 113 -21.75 -9.95 -2.99
CA ILE A 113 -20.78 -9.63 -1.94
C ILE A 113 -21.16 -8.37 -1.15
N LYS A 114 -22.31 -7.76 -1.47
CA LYS A 114 -22.82 -6.50 -0.90
C LYS A 114 -21.75 -5.40 -0.85
N GLN A 115 -20.94 -5.31 -1.91
CA GLN A 115 -19.83 -4.36 -2.02
C GLN A 115 -20.02 -3.43 -3.20
N ARG A 116 -19.50 -2.21 -3.07
CA ARG A 116 -19.52 -1.20 -4.13
C ARG A 116 -18.08 -0.83 -4.50
N ALA A 117 -17.69 -1.11 -5.74
CA ALA A 117 -16.41 -0.66 -6.28
C ALA A 117 -16.53 0.80 -6.71
N ASP A 118 -15.51 1.60 -6.45
CA ASP A 118 -15.47 2.99 -6.92
C ASP A 118 -15.56 3.06 -8.45
N ILE A 119 -14.80 2.19 -9.14
CA ILE A 119 -14.80 2.06 -10.58
C ILE A 119 -14.78 0.56 -10.92
N PHE A 120 -15.68 0.14 -11.80
CA PHE A 120 -15.69 -1.21 -12.36
C PHE A 120 -15.36 -1.17 -13.85
N LEU A 121 -14.35 -1.96 -14.23
CA LEU A 121 -13.79 -2.01 -15.57
C LEU A 121 -13.99 -3.41 -16.14
N GLU A 122 -14.61 -3.48 -17.31
CA GLU A 122 -14.82 -4.72 -18.04
C GLU A 122 -13.95 -4.75 -19.30
N MET A 123 -13.12 -5.78 -19.41
CA MET A 123 -12.16 -5.94 -20.49
C MET A 123 -12.13 -7.38 -20.99
N LYS A 124 -12.80 -7.66 -22.11
CA LYS A 124 -12.86 -9.00 -22.70
C LYS A 124 -13.31 -10.04 -21.64
N LYS A 125 -12.38 -10.86 -21.16
CA LYS A 125 -12.61 -11.91 -20.14
C LYS A 125 -12.21 -11.49 -18.72
N LYS A 126 -11.81 -10.23 -18.49
CA LYS A 126 -11.36 -9.72 -17.18
C LYS A 126 -12.36 -8.71 -16.63
N ARG A 127 -12.70 -8.88 -15.36
CA ARG A 127 -13.52 -7.97 -14.56
C ARG A 127 -12.62 -7.38 -13.49
N ILE A 128 -12.56 -6.05 -13.40
CA ILE A 128 -11.60 -5.35 -12.55
C ILE A 128 -12.34 -4.32 -11.69
N ALA A 129 -12.19 -4.42 -10.38
CA ALA A 129 -12.65 -3.39 -9.44
C ALA A 129 -11.45 -2.50 -9.09
N ILE A 130 -11.56 -1.20 -9.36
CA ILE A 130 -10.58 -0.20 -8.95
C ILE A 130 -11.16 0.56 -7.76
N GLU A 131 -10.41 0.60 -6.67
CA GLU A 131 -10.75 1.31 -5.43
C GLU A 131 -9.80 2.51 -5.28
N TYR A 132 -10.34 3.71 -5.05
CA TYR A 132 -9.54 4.91 -4.85
C TYR A 132 -9.59 5.35 -3.38
N GLN A 133 -8.62 4.93 -2.56
CA GLN A 133 -8.67 5.15 -1.11
C GLN A 133 -7.82 6.36 -0.66
N CYS A 134 -8.45 7.47 -0.26
CA CYS A 134 -7.78 8.67 0.25
C CYS A 134 -7.82 8.79 1.78
N ALA A 135 -8.75 8.14 2.46
CA ALA A 135 -8.89 8.12 3.91
C ALA A 135 -8.26 6.86 4.54
N ARG A 136 -8.32 6.82 5.87
CA ARG A 136 -7.91 5.64 6.62
C ARG A 136 -9.02 4.60 6.57
N ILE A 137 -8.66 3.39 6.17
CA ILE A 137 -9.48 2.19 6.25
C ILE A 137 -8.74 1.17 7.12
N SER A 138 -9.47 0.36 7.87
CA SER A 138 -8.86 -0.72 8.64
C SER A 138 -8.32 -1.79 7.68
N ILE A 139 -7.29 -2.51 8.13
CA ILE A 139 -6.73 -3.61 7.36
C ILE A 139 -7.76 -4.73 7.22
N GLN A 140 -8.58 -4.97 8.26
CA GLN A 140 -9.65 -5.97 8.19
C GLN A 140 -10.63 -5.64 7.07
N GLU A 141 -11.07 -4.38 6.97
CA GLU A 141 -12.02 -3.97 5.93
C GLU A 141 -11.39 -4.01 4.53
N MET A 142 -10.14 -3.57 4.39
CA MET A 142 -9.39 -3.66 3.13
C MET A 142 -9.25 -5.13 2.67
N CYS A 143 -8.88 -6.03 3.58
CA CYS A 143 -8.79 -7.47 3.30
C CYS A 143 -10.16 -8.05 2.95
N ARG A 144 -11.22 -7.72 3.71
CA ARG A 144 -12.60 -8.17 3.46
C ARG A 144 -13.05 -7.77 2.05
N ARG A 145 -12.88 -6.50 1.67
CA ARG A 145 -13.26 -6.00 0.34
C ARG A 145 -12.48 -6.72 -0.77
N THR A 146 -11.17 -6.84 -0.59
CA THR A 146 -10.28 -7.52 -1.55
C THR A 146 -10.67 -8.99 -1.75
N GLN A 147 -10.99 -9.70 -0.66
CA GLN A 147 -11.45 -11.08 -0.71
C GLN A 147 -12.84 -11.20 -1.35
N GLY A 148 -13.76 -10.29 -1.05
CA GLY A 148 -15.08 -10.25 -1.70
C GLY A 148 -14.98 -10.12 -3.21
N TYR A 149 -14.13 -9.24 -3.75
CA TYR A 149 -13.94 -9.17 -5.20
C TYR A 149 -13.40 -10.47 -5.78
N ARG A 150 -12.41 -11.08 -5.11
CA ARG A 150 -11.82 -12.34 -5.57
C ARG A 150 -12.79 -13.50 -5.57
N SER A 151 -13.68 -13.59 -4.58
CA SER A 151 -14.65 -14.69 -4.49
C SER A 151 -15.65 -14.70 -5.66
N ILE A 152 -15.83 -13.58 -6.35
CA ILE A 152 -16.68 -13.47 -7.55
C ILE A 152 -15.87 -13.30 -8.86
N GLY A 153 -14.57 -13.62 -8.84
CA GLY A 153 -13.70 -13.55 -10.02
C GLY A 153 -13.37 -12.13 -10.49
N VAL A 154 -13.52 -11.12 -9.63
CA VAL A 154 -13.18 -9.72 -9.91
C VAL A 154 -11.78 -9.41 -9.38
N ILE A 155 -10.93 -8.83 -10.22
CA ILE A 155 -9.55 -8.46 -9.87
C ILE A 155 -9.55 -7.10 -9.16
N PRO A 156 -9.15 -7.00 -7.88
CA PRO A 156 -9.09 -5.73 -7.17
C PRO A 156 -7.78 -4.98 -7.47
N ILE A 157 -7.88 -3.68 -7.76
CA ILE A 157 -6.74 -2.78 -7.88
C ILE A 157 -6.99 -1.59 -6.97
N TRP A 158 -6.09 -1.37 -6.02
CA TRP A 158 -6.18 -0.26 -5.10
C TRP A 158 -5.23 0.87 -5.51
N ILE A 159 -5.77 2.08 -5.56
CA ILE A 159 -5.03 3.32 -5.79
C ILE A 159 -5.21 4.19 -4.55
N LEU A 160 -4.13 4.58 -3.89
CA LEU A 160 -4.19 5.44 -2.72
C LEU A 160 -4.25 6.91 -3.10
N GLY A 161 -4.93 7.74 -2.32
CA GLY A 161 -4.84 9.19 -2.44
C GLY A 161 -3.41 9.67 -2.17
N ALA A 162 -2.91 10.62 -2.96
CA ALA A 162 -1.56 11.18 -2.76
C ALA A 162 -1.40 11.94 -1.44
N ASN A 163 -2.50 12.25 -0.73
CA ASN A 163 -2.48 12.72 0.65
C ASN A 163 -1.96 11.69 1.67
N LYS A 164 -1.95 10.40 1.30
CA LYS A 164 -1.33 9.33 2.09
C LYS A 164 0.15 9.14 1.76
N LEU A 165 0.66 9.77 0.71
CA LEU A 165 2.05 9.65 0.28
C LEU A 165 2.99 10.42 1.20
N GLN A 166 3.92 9.72 1.85
CA GLN A 166 4.96 10.35 2.67
C GLN A 166 6.32 10.25 2.00
N ARG A 167 6.62 11.17 1.09
CA ARG A 167 7.91 11.21 0.39
C ARG A 167 9.05 11.54 1.36
N LYS A 168 10.12 10.73 1.35
CA LYS A 168 11.34 10.92 2.15
C LYS A 168 12.56 11.30 1.29
N GLY A 169 12.47 11.14 -0.02
CA GLY A 169 13.50 11.54 -0.97
C GLY A 169 13.10 11.23 -2.41
N THR A 170 14.06 11.30 -3.33
CA THR A 170 13.81 11.06 -4.76
C THR A 170 13.31 9.64 -5.04
N HIS A 171 13.92 8.66 -4.37
CA HIS A 171 13.62 7.22 -4.52
C HIS A 171 13.01 6.59 -3.26
N SER A 172 12.64 7.40 -2.26
CA SER A 172 12.26 6.93 -0.93
C SER A 172 10.90 7.45 -0.50
N ILE A 173 10.04 6.52 -0.08
CA ILE A 173 8.72 6.79 0.49
C ILE A 173 8.63 6.09 1.86
N SER A 174 7.90 6.70 2.79
CA SER A 174 7.49 6.04 4.03
C SER A 174 6.10 5.45 3.84
N ILE A 175 5.99 4.12 3.87
CA ILE A 175 4.73 3.38 3.77
C ILE A 175 4.37 2.89 5.18
N THR A 176 3.25 3.37 5.70
CA THR A 176 2.79 2.99 7.04
C THR A 176 2.46 1.50 7.11
N SER A 177 2.48 0.90 8.30
CA SER A 177 2.13 -0.53 8.48
C SER A 177 0.76 -0.87 7.90
N ASN A 178 -0.20 0.05 7.98
CA ASN A 178 -1.53 -0.15 7.42
C ASN A 178 -1.51 -0.04 5.89
N ASP A 179 -0.76 0.90 5.34
CA ASP A 179 -0.67 1.08 3.88
C ASP A 179 0.13 -0.03 3.20
N GLN A 180 0.92 -0.81 3.95
CA GLN A 180 1.62 -1.98 3.41
C GLN A 180 0.68 -3.08 2.90
N ALA A 181 -0.55 -3.18 3.42
CA ALA A 181 -1.54 -4.11 2.89
C ALA A 181 -1.89 -3.84 1.42
N PHE A 182 -1.71 -2.59 0.96
CA PHE A 182 -1.99 -2.15 -0.41
C PHE A 182 -0.83 -2.41 -1.39
N LEU A 183 0.28 -2.98 -0.90
CA LEU A 183 1.32 -3.50 -1.78
C LEU A 183 0.73 -4.58 -2.67
N HIS A 184 0.93 -4.42 -3.97
CA HIS A 184 0.33 -5.27 -5.00
C HIS A 184 1.42 -6.01 -5.77
N GLN A 185 1.18 -7.27 -6.10
CA GLN A 185 1.97 -8.05 -7.05
C GLN A 185 1.06 -8.73 -8.06
N PHE A 186 1.03 -8.24 -9.29
CA PHE A 186 0.13 -8.78 -10.33
C PHE A 186 0.51 -10.18 -10.80
N HIS A 187 1.79 -10.54 -10.71
CA HIS A 187 2.32 -11.84 -11.08
C HIS A 187 3.64 -12.08 -10.32
N HIS A 188 3.99 -13.34 -10.04
CA HIS A 188 5.19 -13.68 -9.25
C HIS A 188 6.50 -13.12 -9.85
N SER A 189 6.55 -12.95 -11.17
CA SER A 189 7.70 -12.37 -11.89
C SER A 189 7.71 -10.85 -11.96
N LEU A 190 6.64 -10.18 -11.50
CA LEU A 190 6.53 -8.72 -11.53
C LEU A 190 6.93 -8.11 -10.18
N PRO A 191 7.48 -6.89 -10.18
CA PRO A 191 7.90 -6.24 -8.95
C PRO A 191 6.70 -5.85 -8.08
N LEU A 192 6.91 -5.87 -6.76
CA LEU A 192 6.00 -5.26 -5.80
C LEU A 192 5.75 -3.80 -6.18
N SER A 193 4.48 -3.41 -6.16
CA SER A 193 4.02 -2.12 -6.64
C SER A 193 3.02 -1.50 -5.65
N ILE A 194 2.99 -0.18 -5.56
CA ILE A 194 1.91 0.56 -4.90
C ILE A 194 1.59 1.80 -5.74
N PHE A 195 0.30 2.12 -5.83
CA PHE A 195 -0.22 3.16 -6.69
C PHE A 195 -0.78 4.30 -5.85
N TYR A 196 -0.46 5.53 -6.24
CA TYR A 196 -1.11 6.72 -5.70
C TYR A 196 -1.63 7.61 -6.81
N TYR A 197 -2.72 8.34 -6.54
CA TYR A 197 -3.26 9.33 -7.44
C TYR A 197 -3.59 10.64 -6.72
N CYS A 198 -3.25 11.75 -7.36
CA CYS A 198 -3.58 13.08 -6.87
C CYS A 198 -4.63 13.76 -7.76
N SER A 199 -5.85 13.91 -7.26
CA SER A 199 -6.94 14.56 -8.02
C SER A 199 -6.76 16.07 -8.19
N ASN A 200 -5.94 16.72 -7.35
CA ASN A 200 -5.62 18.14 -7.49
C ASN A 200 -4.62 18.40 -8.62
N THR A 201 -3.55 17.59 -8.70
CA THR A 201 -2.48 17.77 -9.70
C THR A 201 -2.67 16.90 -10.94
N LYS A 202 -3.69 16.04 -10.96
CA LYS A 202 -3.98 15.06 -12.01
C LYS A 202 -2.80 14.15 -12.33
N ARG A 203 -2.02 13.78 -11.32
CA ARG A 203 -0.81 12.96 -11.46
C ARG A 203 -0.99 11.59 -10.82
N LEU A 204 -0.66 10.56 -11.58
CA LEU A 204 -0.53 9.19 -11.12
C LEU A 204 0.92 8.95 -10.70
N ILE A 205 1.08 8.25 -9.58
CA ILE A 205 2.36 7.91 -8.97
C ILE A 205 2.41 6.39 -8.88
N ILE A 206 3.38 5.80 -9.58
CA ILE A 206 3.61 4.36 -9.63
C ILE A 206 4.94 4.12 -8.90
N TYR A 207 4.90 3.39 -7.79
CA TYR A 207 6.09 3.06 -7.00
C TYR A 207 6.32 1.55 -7.02
N GLN A 208 7.44 1.10 -7.60
CA GLN A 208 7.71 -0.32 -7.89
C GLN A 208 9.11 -0.74 -7.45
N ASP A 209 9.33 -2.06 -7.35
CA ASP A 209 10.61 -2.68 -6.98
C ASP A 209 11.17 -2.06 -5.70
N LEU A 210 10.32 -2.08 -4.68
CA LEU A 210 10.53 -1.43 -3.40
C LEU A 210 11.16 -2.38 -2.38
N ILE A 211 12.16 -1.89 -1.66
CA ILE A 211 12.80 -2.57 -0.54
C ILE A 211 12.58 -1.73 0.73
N PHE A 212 12.15 -2.40 1.80
CA PHE A 212 12.03 -1.81 3.12
C PHE A 212 13.39 -1.78 3.82
N LEU A 213 13.81 -0.59 4.25
CA LEU A 213 15.04 -0.36 5.01
C LEU A 213 14.75 -0.22 6.51
N THR A 214 13.54 0.21 6.85
CA THR A 214 13.00 0.14 8.20
C THR A 214 11.61 -0.48 8.13
N LYS A 215 10.87 -0.51 9.23
CA LYS A 215 9.45 -0.90 9.22
C LYS A 215 8.62 -0.14 8.18
N THR A 216 8.92 1.12 7.90
CA THR A 216 8.10 1.97 7.02
C THR A 216 8.88 2.63 5.90
N LYS A 217 10.18 2.89 6.08
CA LYS A 217 10.99 3.59 5.08
C LYS A 217 11.40 2.63 3.98
N THR A 218 11.15 3.03 2.74
CA THR A 218 11.44 2.22 1.55
C THR A 218 12.41 2.93 0.60
N PHE A 219 13.01 2.16 -0.28
CA PHE A 219 13.68 2.63 -1.49
C PHE A 219 13.14 1.86 -2.69
N GLY A 220 12.91 2.53 -3.82
CA GLY A 220 12.32 1.90 -5.00
C GLY A 220 12.24 2.83 -6.22
N SER A 221 11.67 2.31 -7.29
CA SER A 221 11.46 3.02 -8.55
C SER A 221 10.19 3.87 -8.46
N LEU A 222 10.36 5.20 -8.42
CA LEU A 222 9.26 6.17 -8.31
C LEU A 222 9.03 6.84 -9.67
N HIS A 223 7.85 6.61 -10.25
CA HIS A 223 7.43 7.23 -11.50
C HIS A 223 6.20 8.12 -11.28
N ILE A 224 6.25 9.35 -11.77
CA ILE A 224 5.19 10.36 -11.61
C ILE A 224 4.87 10.94 -12.99
N SER A 225 3.65 10.75 -13.46
CA SER A 225 3.19 11.26 -14.76
C SER A 225 1.79 11.86 -14.65
N LYS A 226 1.42 12.73 -15.60
CA LYS A 226 0.03 13.18 -15.74
C LYS A 226 -0.83 11.97 -16.09
N LEU A 227 -2.04 11.88 -15.55
CA LEU A 227 -2.95 10.76 -15.83
C LEU A 227 -3.28 10.70 -17.33
N SER A 228 -3.50 11.84 -17.95
CA SER A 228 -3.81 11.96 -19.39
C SER A 228 -2.67 11.53 -20.32
N SER A 229 -1.43 11.47 -19.85
CA SER A 229 -0.28 11.01 -20.66
C SER A 229 0.01 9.52 -20.52
N LEU A 230 -0.74 8.80 -19.68
CA LEU A 230 -0.57 7.36 -19.46
C LEU A 230 -1.74 6.61 -20.09
N GLY A 231 -1.46 5.44 -20.65
CA GLY A 231 -2.47 4.43 -20.94
C GLY A 231 -2.64 3.45 -19.78
N TRP A 232 -3.76 2.73 -19.75
CA TRP A 232 -4.08 1.68 -18.78
C TRP A 232 -2.95 0.65 -18.67
N ARG A 233 -2.37 0.26 -19.80
CA ARG A 233 -1.27 -0.70 -19.85
C ARG A 233 0.00 -0.20 -19.16
N ASP A 234 0.17 1.11 -19.01
CA ASP A 234 1.36 1.71 -18.41
C ASP A 234 1.45 1.52 -16.90
N LEU A 235 0.33 1.21 -16.24
CA LEU A 235 0.28 0.81 -14.83
C LEU A 235 1.01 -0.51 -14.59
N PHE A 236 1.02 -1.39 -15.59
CA PHE A 236 1.58 -2.74 -15.50
C PHE A 236 2.97 -2.85 -16.11
N ARG A 237 3.50 -1.77 -16.70
CA ARG A 237 4.90 -1.75 -17.16
C ARG A 237 5.83 -1.91 -15.96
N SER A 238 6.72 -2.90 -16.01
CA SER A 238 7.70 -3.13 -14.96
C SER A 238 8.73 -2.02 -14.94
N ARG A 239 8.91 -1.40 -13.78
CA ARG A 239 9.97 -0.44 -13.52
C ARG A 239 10.80 -0.95 -12.36
N TYR A 240 12.08 -1.17 -12.62
CA TYR A 240 13.01 -1.67 -11.62
C TYR A 240 13.76 -0.51 -10.98
N ARG A 241 14.19 -0.72 -9.73
CA ARG A 241 15.02 0.23 -9.01
C ARG A 241 16.44 0.18 -9.57
N ASN A 242 17.11 1.32 -9.58
CA ASN A 242 18.51 1.36 -9.95
C ASN A 242 19.36 0.70 -8.84
N LYS A 243 20.05 -0.39 -9.18
CA LYS A 243 20.83 -1.20 -8.22
C LYS A 243 22.01 -0.43 -7.62
N GLU A 244 22.72 0.35 -8.42
CA GLU A 244 23.88 1.14 -7.98
C GLU A 244 23.47 2.28 -7.03
N LEU A 245 22.42 3.02 -7.40
CA LEU A 245 21.85 4.07 -6.54
C LEU A 245 21.33 3.47 -5.23
N PHE A 246 20.69 2.31 -5.30
CA PHE A 246 20.25 1.60 -4.10
C PHE A 246 21.43 1.20 -3.22
N HIS A 247 22.50 0.65 -3.78
CA HIS A 247 23.67 0.23 -3.02
C HIS A 247 24.30 1.41 -2.26
N LYS A 248 24.54 2.52 -2.96
CA LYS A 248 25.04 3.77 -2.35
C LYS A 248 24.10 4.28 -1.25
N TYR A 249 22.79 4.29 -1.52
CA TYR A 249 21.79 4.74 -0.56
C TYR A 249 21.78 3.84 0.69
N TRP A 250 21.78 2.53 0.52
CA TRP A 250 21.78 1.57 1.64
C TRP A 250 23.05 1.67 2.48
N GLN A 251 24.23 1.78 1.86
CA GLN A 251 25.50 1.99 2.58
C GLN A 251 25.45 3.23 3.46
N GLN A 252 24.95 4.36 2.92
CA GLN A 252 24.75 5.58 3.69
C GLN A 252 23.77 5.37 4.85
N GLN A 253 22.64 4.69 4.61
CA GLN A 253 21.67 4.39 5.67
C GLN A 253 22.24 3.48 6.76
N LYS A 254 23.09 2.51 6.40
CA LYS A 254 23.75 1.61 7.33
C LYS A 254 24.78 2.33 8.18
N GLN A 255 25.60 3.19 7.57
CA GLN A 255 26.57 4.01 8.29
C GLN A 255 25.88 4.97 9.26
N GLN A 256 24.82 5.67 8.80
CA GLN A 256 23.99 6.52 9.65
C GLN A 256 23.38 5.73 10.81
N TRP A 257 22.87 4.52 10.55
CA TRP A 257 22.28 3.66 11.58
C TRP A 257 23.31 3.19 12.62
N ARG A 258 24.55 2.86 12.22
CA ARG A 258 25.61 2.45 13.16
C ARG A 258 26.01 3.57 14.11
N ASN A 259 26.03 4.80 13.58
CA ASN A 259 26.56 5.98 14.28
C ASN A 259 25.47 6.82 14.96
N ARG A 260 24.18 6.51 14.78
CA ARG A 260 23.11 7.30 15.37
C ARG A 260 23.06 7.14 16.90
N PRO A 261 22.84 8.23 17.64
CA PRO A 261 22.58 8.16 19.08
C PRO A 261 21.24 7.46 19.36
N VAL A 262 21.01 7.10 20.63
CA VAL A 262 19.77 6.45 21.06
C VAL A 262 18.58 7.40 20.81
N PRO A 263 17.58 7.02 20.00
CA PRO A 263 16.42 7.87 19.76
C PRO A 263 15.53 7.91 21.02
N PRO A 264 15.19 9.10 21.57
CA PRO A 264 14.45 9.22 22.82
C PRO A 264 12.97 8.78 22.72
N TYR A 265 12.41 8.64 21.51
CA TYR A 265 10.97 8.45 21.28
C TYR A 265 10.61 7.14 20.57
N GLN A 266 11.49 6.13 20.56
CA GLN A 266 11.23 4.85 19.88
C GLN A 266 11.34 3.65 20.83
N ARG A 267 10.22 3.29 21.48
CA ARG A 267 10.16 2.22 22.50
C ARG A 267 10.70 0.87 22.01
N GLU A 268 10.36 0.45 20.79
CA GLU A 268 10.85 -0.81 20.22
C GLU A 268 12.39 -0.80 20.07
N GLU A 269 12.94 0.32 19.59
CA GLU A 269 14.38 0.47 19.43
C GLU A 269 15.10 0.58 20.77
N MET A 270 14.52 1.28 21.76
CA MET A 270 15.07 1.36 23.11
C MET A 270 15.14 -0.03 23.75
N ASN A 271 14.04 -0.80 23.71
CA ASN A 271 14.00 -2.16 24.23
C ASN A 271 15.04 -3.05 23.54
N TRP A 272 15.20 -2.93 22.22
CA TRP A 272 16.20 -3.66 21.46
C TRP A 272 17.64 -3.26 21.85
N ARG A 273 17.93 -1.97 22.03
CA ARG A 273 19.25 -1.51 22.48
C ARG A 273 19.57 -1.94 23.91
N GLN A 274 18.60 -1.92 24.81
CA GLN A 274 18.76 -2.48 26.16
C GLN A 274 19.04 -3.98 26.08
N TRP A 275 18.34 -4.72 25.22
CA TRP A 275 18.59 -6.14 25.00
C TRP A 275 19.99 -6.41 24.41
N LEU A 276 20.48 -5.57 23.49
CA LEU A 276 21.87 -5.64 23.03
C LEU A 276 22.86 -5.42 24.18
N TYR A 277 22.62 -4.41 25.02
CA TYR A 277 23.48 -4.09 26.16
C TYR A 277 23.57 -5.27 27.14
N LEU A 278 22.45 -5.96 27.42
CA LEU A 278 22.45 -7.19 28.24
C LEU A 278 23.30 -8.32 27.63
N HIS A 279 23.49 -8.33 26.32
CA HIS A 279 24.39 -9.25 25.61
C HIS A 279 25.81 -8.67 25.41
N GLN A 280 26.14 -7.57 26.09
CA GLN A 280 27.43 -6.88 25.98
C GLN A 280 27.74 -6.38 24.55
N LEU A 281 26.69 -6.11 23.77
CA LEU A 281 26.77 -5.62 22.40
C LEU A 281 26.19 -4.21 22.27
N ASN A 282 26.62 -3.53 21.22
CA ASN A 282 26.10 -2.24 20.77
C ASN A 282 25.97 -2.21 19.23
N THR A 283 25.40 -1.14 18.69
CA THR A 283 25.15 -1.04 17.23
C THR A 283 26.41 -1.06 16.36
N GLN A 284 27.55 -0.63 16.90
CA GLN A 284 28.83 -0.63 16.19
C GLN A 284 29.46 -2.03 16.20
N SER A 285 29.32 -2.78 17.30
CA SER A 285 29.83 -4.16 17.43
C SER A 285 29.04 -5.20 16.63
N LEU A 286 27.85 -4.87 16.12
CA LEU A 286 27.05 -5.84 15.36
C LEU A 286 27.76 -6.21 14.03
N PRO A 287 27.74 -7.49 13.63
CA PRO A 287 28.39 -7.93 12.39
C PRO A 287 27.91 -7.22 11.13
N SER A 288 28.73 -7.26 10.09
CA SER A 288 28.43 -6.63 8.79
C SER A 288 27.23 -7.27 8.09
N PHE A 289 26.84 -8.50 8.43
CA PHE A 289 25.65 -9.15 7.89
C PHE A 289 24.34 -8.78 8.62
N ILE A 290 24.40 -7.89 9.62
CA ILE A 290 23.21 -7.25 10.20
C ILE A 290 22.84 -6.00 9.39
N TYR A 291 21.54 -5.74 9.32
CA TYR A 291 20.92 -4.70 8.50
C TYR A 291 21.15 -4.94 6.99
N LEU A 292 21.08 -6.19 6.55
CA LEU A 292 21.04 -6.51 5.11
C LEU A 292 19.63 -6.33 4.56
N PRO A 293 19.48 -5.75 3.36
CA PRO A 293 18.20 -5.58 2.72
C PRO A 293 17.73 -6.89 2.11
N ILE A 294 16.45 -7.22 2.31
CA ILE A 294 15.76 -8.32 1.66
C ILE A 294 14.47 -7.82 1.01
N SER A 295 14.04 -8.44 -0.09
CA SER A 295 12.85 -8.03 -0.84
C SER A 295 11.56 -8.30 -0.07
N THR A 296 11.54 -9.34 0.76
CA THR A 296 10.39 -9.76 1.57
C THR A 296 10.31 -9.07 2.94
N GLN A 297 11.14 -8.05 3.21
CA GLN A 297 11.13 -7.30 4.47
C GLN A 297 9.76 -6.67 4.79
N TYR A 298 8.91 -6.43 3.78
CA TYR A 298 7.54 -5.96 3.98
C TYR A 298 6.71 -6.90 4.87
N GLN A 299 7.06 -8.19 4.96
CA GLN A 299 6.39 -9.17 5.81
C GLN A 299 6.78 -9.05 7.29
N MET A 300 7.81 -8.27 7.62
CA MET A 300 8.31 -8.13 8.99
C MET A 300 7.62 -6.98 9.74
N LYS A 301 7.25 -7.22 11.00
CA LYS A 301 6.69 -6.25 11.95
C LYS A 301 7.73 -5.29 12.53
N SER A 302 9.01 -5.66 12.44
CA SER A 302 10.16 -4.94 13.00
C SER A 302 11.20 -4.61 11.92
N SER A 303 12.00 -3.57 12.13
CA SER A 303 13.09 -3.19 11.21
C SER A 303 14.14 -4.29 11.05
N PRO A 304 14.87 -4.35 9.90
CA PRO A 304 15.81 -5.43 9.58
C PRO A 304 16.79 -5.76 10.70
N TRP A 305 17.43 -4.75 11.27
CA TRP A 305 18.44 -4.92 12.30
C TRP A 305 17.92 -5.55 13.60
N ILE A 306 16.63 -5.42 13.91
CA ILE A 306 16.05 -5.96 15.16
C ILE A 306 15.94 -7.48 15.08
N TRP A 307 15.31 -7.98 14.02
CA TRP A 307 15.07 -9.42 13.90
C TRP A 307 16.32 -10.16 13.40
N GLN A 308 17.15 -9.52 12.57
CA GLN A 308 18.43 -10.11 12.12
C GLN A 308 19.41 -10.27 13.28
N SER A 309 19.49 -9.29 14.20
CA SER A 309 20.36 -9.44 15.37
C SER A 309 19.88 -10.54 16.33
N ARG A 310 18.58 -10.80 16.39
CA ARG A 310 18.03 -11.92 17.18
C ARG A 310 18.47 -13.27 16.64
N LEU A 311 18.43 -13.47 15.31
CA LEU A 311 18.98 -14.69 14.70
C LEU A 311 20.47 -14.84 15.04
N TYR A 312 21.24 -13.75 14.92
CA TYR A 312 22.65 -13.79 15.26
C TYR A 312 22.92 -14.18 16.72
N ILE A 313 22.32 -13.46 17.67
CA ILE A 313 22.63 -13.61 19.10
C ILE A 313 21.98 -14.86 19.71
N ASP A 314 20.72 -15.14 19.36
CA ASP A 314 19.96 -16.23 19.99
C ASP A 314 20.05 -17.55 19.24
N LEU A 315 20.61 -17.57 18.02
CA LEU A 315 20.76 -18.79 17.25
C LEU A 315 22.20 -19.01 16.80
N PHE A 316 22.79 -18.07 16.05
CA PHE A 316 24.09 -18.31 15.40
C PHE A 316 25.24 -18.39 16.40
N LEU A 317 25.25 -17.55 17.44
CA LEU A 317 26.27 -17.62 18.50
C LEU A 317 26.13 -18.87 19.38
N LYS A 318 24.92 -19.43 19.49
CA LYS A 318 24.61 -20.52 20.44
C LYS A 318 24.66 -21.91 19.81
N LYS A 319 24.48 -22.02 18.50
CA LYS A 319 24.39 -23.31 17.79
C LYS A 319 25.32 -23.35 16.60
N GLU A 320 25.98 -24.49 16.39
CA GLU A 320 26.73 -24.75 15.16
C GLU A 320 25.79 -25.12 13.99
N TYR A 321 24.76 -25.91 14.28
CA TYR A 321 23.73 -26.33 13.32
C TYR A 321 22.33 -25.93 13.79
N PHE A 322 21.48 -25.51 12.87
CA PHE A 322 20.08 -25.18 13.15
C PHE A 322 19.18 -25.44 11.94
N THR A 323 17.89 -25.61 12.21
CA THR A 323 16.87 -25.75 11.16
C THR A 323 16.20 -24.41 10.85
N ILE A 324 15.63 -24.28 9.66
CA ILE A 324 14.79 -23.12 9.30
C ILE A 324 13.60 -22.96 10.27
N ASP A 325 13.01 -24.05 10.74
CA ASP A 325 11.90 -24.04 11.69
C ASP A 325 12.29 -23.45 13.05
N GLN A 326 13.52 -23.73 13.52
CA GLN A 326 14.04 -23.09 14.74
C GLN A 326 14.17 -21.58 14.57
N ALA A 327 14.65 -21.12 13.41
CA ALA A 327 14.73 -19.70 13.09
C ALA A 327 13.35 -19.03 12.99
N MET A 328 12.39 -19.70 12.34
CA MET A 328 11.00 -19.23 12.26
C MET A 328 10.32 -19.20 13.63
N HIS A 329 10.51 -20.23 14.46
CA HIS A 329 9.95 -20.31 15.80
C HIS A 329 10.46 -19.20 16.72
N LEU A 330 11.77 -18.90 16.65
CA LEU A 330 12.39 -17.79 17.39
C LEU A 330 11.75 -16.44 17.01
N LEU A 331 11.44 -16.26 15.73
CA LEU A 331 10.93 -15.00 15.18
C LEU A 331 9.42 -14.98 14.94
N ARG A 332 8.64 -15.93 15.48
CA ARG A 332 7.19 -16.04 15.21
C ARG A 332 6.38 -14.76 15.44
N ASN A 333 6.84 -13.90 16.36
CA ASN A 333 6.19 -12.63 16.70
C ASN A 333 6.67 -11.45 15.84
N HIS A 334 7.69 -11.64 15.00
CA HIS A 334 8.35 -10.62 14.20
C HIS A 334 7.83 -10.48 12.77
N TYR A 335 6.96 -11.36 12.30
CA TYR A 335 6.35 -11.27 10.95
C TYR A 335 4.83 -11.29 10.99
N TYR A 336 4.21 -10.73 9.95
CA TYR A 336 2.76 -10.78 9.74
C TYR A 336 2.34 -12.16 9.21
N SER A 337 1.09 -12.54 9.45
CA SER A 337 0.52 -13.69 8.77
C SER A 337 0.36 -13.41 7.27
N SER A 338 0.33 -14.47 6.46
CA SER A 338 0.14 -14.38 5.00
C SER A 338 -1.12 -13.61 4.60
N ASN A 339 -2.18 -13.69 5.42
CA ASN A 339 -3.46 -13.00 5.19
C ASN A 339 -3.38 -11.46 5.27
N TYR A 340 -2.27 -10.89 5.74
CA TYR A 340 -2.10 -9.44 5.85
C TYR A 340 -1.83 -8.76 4.50
N PHE A 341 -1.34 -9.51 3.50
CA PHE A 341 -0.99 -8.99 2.19
C PHE A 341 -1.87 -9.62 1.11
N PRO A 342 -3.18 -9.31 1.08
CA PRO A 342 -4.09 -10.02 0.20
C PRO A 342 -3.69 -9.83 -1.27
N LEU A 343 -3.16 -8.68 -1.67
CA LEU A 343 -2.84 -8.35 -3.07
C LEU A 343 -1.49 -8.91 -3.58
N ILE A 344 -0.78 -9.69 -2.78
CA ILE A 344 0.51 -10.26 -3.14
C ILE A 344 0.34 -11.78 -3.24
N GLN A 345 0.98 -12.39 -4.25
CA GLN A 345 1.04 -13.85 -4.33
C GLN A 345 1.95 -14.40 -3.22
N PRO A 346 1.75 -15.65 -2.77
CA PRO A 346 2.66 -16.27 -1.83
C PRO A 346 4.11 -16.16 -2.33
N SER A 347 4.99 -15.62 -1.49
CA SER A 347 6.41 -15.43 -1.77
C SER A 347 7.24 -16.10 -0.70
N ASN A 348 8.56 -16.14 -0.91
CA ASN A 348 9.48 -16.72 0.06
C ASN A 348 9.34 -16.05 1.43
N HIS A 349 9.47 -16.84 2.49
CA HIS A 349 9.44 -16.32 3.85
C HIS A 349 10.66 -15.41 4.11
N PRO A 350 10.52 -14.27 4.81
CA PRO A 350 11.63 -13.32 5.02
C PRO A 350 12.85 -13.91 5.71
N ILE A 351 12.63 -14.87 6.60
CA ILE A 351 13.73 -15.60 7.25
C ILE A 351 14.46 -16.49 6.24
N SER A 352 13.74 -17.20 5.35
CA SER A 352 14.34 -18.03 4.32
C SER A 352 15.18 -17.19 3.34
N GLU A 353 14.63 -16.07 2.85
CA GLU A 353 15.37 -15.16 1.95
C GLU A 353 16.67 -14.65 2.61
N TYR A 354 16.62 -14.30 3.89
CA TYR A 354 17.81 -13.84 4.61
C TYR A 354 18.83 -14.95 4.87
N LEU A 355 18.41 -16.15 5.27
CA LEU A 355 19.33 -17.27 5.44
C LEU A 355 20.01 -17.63 4.10
N GLN A 356 19.27 -17.65 3.00
CA GLN A 356 19.84 -17.82 1.65
C GLN A 356 20.82 -16.69 1.29
N LEU A 357 20.52 -15.45 1.66
CA LEU A 357 21.45 -14.34 1.49
C LEU A 357 22.75 -14.58 2.28
N LEU A 358 22.66 -15.04 3.52
CA LEU A 358 23.81 -15.37 4.37
C LEU A 358 24.64 -16.54 3.81
N VAL A 359 23.99 -17.54 3.21
CA VAL A 359 24.68 -18.62 2.48
C VAL A 359 25.48 -18.05 1.31
N ARG A 360 24.88 -17.17 0.50
CA ARG A 360 25.57 -16.54 -0.65
C ARG A 360 26.78 -15.70 -0.26
N ILE A 361 26.78 -15.09 0.92
CA ILE A 361 27.90 -14.29 1.42
C ILE A 361 28.86 -15.08 2.34
N GLY A 362 28.68 -16.40 2.45
CA GLY A 362 29.62 -17.30 3.15
C GLY A 362 29.51 -17.32 4.68
N ILE A 363 28.48 -16.70 5.25
CA ILE A 363 28.21 -16.67 6.70
C ILE A 363 27.60 -17.99 7.18
N LEU A 364 26.77 -18.61 6.33
CA LEU A 364 26.15 -19.91 6.56
C LEU A 364 26.55 -20.89 5.46
N LYS A 365 26.51 -22.18 5.76
CA LYS A 365 26.56 -23.26 4.77
C LYS A 365 25.25 -24.02 4.81
N GLU A 366 24.64 -24.21 3.64
CA GLU A 366 23.45 -25.05 3.49
C GLU A 366 23.89 -26.52 3.51
N VAL A 367 23.40 -27.27 4.50
CA VAL A 367 23.69 -28.71 4.67
C VAL A 367 22.60 -29.53 3.97
N SER A 368 21.36 -29.06 4.04
CA SER A 368 20.20 -29.55 3.29
C SER A 368 19.17 -28.42 3.18
N GLU A 369 18.07 -28.62 2.43
CA GLU A 369 17.03 -27.59 2.19
C GLU A 369 16.50 -26.89 3.46
N THR A 370 16.50 -27.60 4.60
CA THR A 370 16.01 -27.09 5.89
C THR A 370 17.09 -26.87 6.94
N ASN A 371 18.35 -27.27 6.68
CA ASN A 371 19.43 -27.29 7.68
C ASN A 371 20.59 -26.38 7.27
N TYR A 372 21.05 -25.57 8.24
CA TYR A 372 22.15 -24.64 8.07
C TYR A 372 23.23 -24.87 9.12
N GLN A 373 24.49 -24.75 8.68
CA GLN A 373 25.67 -24.71 9.54
C GLN A 373 26.23 -23.29 9.58
N VAL A 374 26.62 -22.82 10.77
CA VAL A 374 27.23 -21.50 10.97
C VAL A 374 28.72 -21.57 10.65
N ASN A 375 29.21 -20.70 9.75
CA ASN A 375 30.64 -20.66 9.44
C ASN A 375 31.41 -19.80 10.46
N ARG A 376 32.00 -20.45 11.47
CA ARG A 376 32.67 -19.80 12.62
C ARG A 376 33.84 -18.90 12.26
N THR A 377 34.49 -19.07 11.11
CA THR A 377 35.59 -18.20 10.68
C THR A 377 35.11 -16.81 10.22
N THR A 378 33.80 -16.65 10.02
CA THR A 378 33.18 -15.45 9.44
C THR A 378 32.19 -14.73 10.36
N VAL A 379 31.89 -15.30 11.54
CA VAL A 379 30.79 -14.90 12.43
C VAL A 379 31.31 -14.34 13.75
#